data_AF-A0A963PC69-F1
#
_entry.id   AF-A0A963PC69-F1
#
_cell.length_a   1.000
_cell.length_b   1.000
_cell.length_c   1.000
_cell.angle_alpha   90.00
_cell.angle_beta   90.00
_cell.angle_gamma   90.00
#
_symmetry.space_group_name_H-M   'P 1'
#
loop_
_entity.id
_entity.type
_entity.pdbx_description
1 polymer ?
#
loop_
_entity_poly.entity_id
_entity_poly.type
_entity_poly.pdbx_seq_one_letter_code
_entity_poly.pdbx_strand_id
1 'polypeptide(L)' 'VDQKALYDALRQGRIAGAGLDVFEVEPTAAGEPITQLDNVLLAPH' A
#
# COMPACT_ATOMS: atom_id res chain seq x y z
N VAL A 1 -3.79 -9.77 -0.74
CA VAL A 1 -4.77 -8.74 -1.18
C VAL A 1 -4.36 -8.33 -2.58
N ASP A 2 -5.31 -8.00 -3.47
CA ASP A 2 -4.95 -7.39 -4.76
C ASP A 2 -4.43 -5.96 -4.51
N GLN A 3 -3.11 -5.77 -4.67
CA GLN A 3 -2.43 -4.53 -4.29
C GLN A 3 -2.85 -3.37 -5.18
N LYS A 4 -3.17 -3.62 -6.44
CA LYS A 4 -3.64 -2.58 -7.38
C LYS A 4 -5.02 -2.08 -6.99
N ALA A 5 -5.96 -2.99 -6.71
CA ALA A 5 -7.30 -2.63 -6.26
C ALA A 5 -7.26 -1.89 -4.92
N LEU A 6 -6.37 -2.31 -4.02
CA LEU A 6 -6.15 -1.64 -2.74
C LEU A 6 -5.61 -0.22 -2.92
N TYR A 7 -4.58 -0.04 -3.76
CA TYR A 7 -4.04 1.27 -4.11
C TYR A 7 -5.13 2.20 -4.66
N ASP A 8 -5.94 1.73 -5.61
CA ASP A 8 -7.03 2.53 -6.18
C ASP A 8 -8.07 2.92 -5.12
N ALA A 9 -8.41 2.02 -4.21
CA ALA A 9 -9.36 2.30 -3.13
C ALA A 9 -8.83 3.34 -2.12
N LEU A 10 -7.54 3.26 -1.78
CA LEU A 10 -6.88 4.23 -0.88
C LEU A 10 -6.72 5.60 -1.55
N ARG A 11 -6.27 5.63 -2.82
CA ARG A 11 -6.10 6.85 -3.59
C ARG A 11 -7.43 7.59 -3.82
N GLN A 12 -8.52 6.85 -4.03
CA GLN A 12 -9.87 7.43 -4.19
C GLN A 12 -10.52 7.80 -2.86
N GLY A 13 -9.88 7.55 -1.72
CA GLY A 13 -10.44 7.80 -0.39
C GLY A 13 -11.63 6.89 -0.03
N ARG A 14 -11.85 5.79 -0.78
CA ARG A 14 -12.86 4.77 -0.41
C ARG A 14 -12.45 4.01 0.84
N ILE A 15 -11.14 3.83 1.02
CA ILE A 15 -10.52 3.37 2.26
C ILE A 15 -9.75 4.56 2.83
N ALA A 16 -10.01 4.89 4.10
CA ALA A 16 -9.39 6.03 4.76
C ALA A 16 -7.88 5.84 4.97
N GLY A 17 -7.43 4.61 5.24
CA GLY A 17 -6.02 4.24 5.32
C GLY A 17 -5.80 2.74 5.52
N ALA A 18 -4.56 2.29 5.39
CA ALA A 18 -4.18 0.89 5.57
C ALA A 18 -2.82 0.74 6.27
N GLY A 19 -2.71 -0.26 7.14
CA GLY A 19 -1.42 -0.75 7.63
C GLY A 19 -0.99 -1.98 6.81
N LEU A 20 0.20 -1.95 6.23
CA LEU A 20 0.73 -3.03 5.40
C LEU A 20 2.01 -3.60 6.01
N ASP A 21 2.02 -4.91 6.23
CA ASP A 21 3.16 -5.69 6.73
C ASP A 21 3.83 -6.51 5.62
N VAL A 22 3.04 -6.89 4.59
CA VAL A 22 3.47 -7.74 3.47
C VAL A 22 3.06 -7.12 2.14
N PHE A 23 3.81 -7.46 1.09
CA PHE A 23 3.58 -6.98 -0.28
C PHE A 23 3.46 -8.15 -1.26
N GLU A 24 2.93 -7.90 -2.46
CA GLU A 24 2.86 -8.96 -3.49
C GLU A 24 4.25 -9.45 -3.94
N VAL A 25 5.24 -8.55 -3.95
CA VAL A 25 6.64 -8.87 -4.26
C VAL A 25 7.52 -8.31 -3.16
N GLU A 26 8.40 -9.17 -2.63
CA GLU A 26 9.34 -8.81 -1.57
C GLU A 26 10.79 -9.16 -1.98
N PRO A 27 11.75 -8.26 -1.75
CA PRO A 27 11.61 -6.92 -1.15
C PRO A 27 10.87 -5.95 -2.08
N THR A 28 10.09 -5.04 -1.48
CA THR A 28 9.32 -4.04 -2.23
C THR A 28 10.25 -3.17 -3.07
N ALA A 29 9.89 -2.96 -4.34
CA ALA A 29 10.66 -2.12 -5.24
C ALA A 29 10.72 -0.67 -4.73
N ALA A 30 11.87 -0.02 -4.92
CA ALA A 30 12.01 1.39 -4.62
C ALA A 30 11.03 2.20 -5.50
N GLY A 31 10.12 2.93 -4.86
CA GLY A 31 9.13 3.77 -5.54
C GLY A 31 7.79 3.10 -5.87
N GLU A 32 7.48 1.95 -5.25
CA GLU A 32 6.18 1.31 -5.46
C GLU A 32 5.02 2.24 -5.03
N PRO A 33 4.00 2.52 -5.88
CA PRO A 33 3.05 3.60 -5.64
C PRO A 33 2.30 3.54 -4.31
N ILE A 34 1.95 2.34 -3.83
CA ILE A 34 1.23 2.20 -2.55
C ILE A 34 2.07 2.63 -1.35
N THR A 35 3.41 2.58 -1.45
CA THR A 35 4.34 3.02 -0.40
C THR A 35 4.47 4.54 -0.31
N GLN A 36 3.97 5.27 -1.31
CA GLN A 36 4.03 6.73 -1.39
C GLN A 36 2.73 7.41 -0.91
N LEU A 37 1.72 6.64 -0.53
CA LEU A 37 0.45 7.18 -0.07
C LEU A 37 0.55 7.62 1.40
N ASP A 38 0.20 8.87 1.69
CA ASP A 38 0.24 9.44 3.05
C ASP A 38 -0.67 8.70 4.06
N ASN A 39 -1.69 8.00 3.56
CA ASN A 39 -2.63 7.24 4.36
C ASN A 39 -2.28 5.73 4.44
N VAL A 40 -1.03 5.38 4.16
CA VAL A 40 -0.52 4.01 4.30
C VAL A 40 0.61 4.00 5.33
N LEU A 41 0.49 3.14 6.34
CA LEU A 41 1.54 2.87 7.30
C LEU A 41 2.22 1.55 6.94
N LEU A 42 3.54 1.57 6.78
CA LEU A 42 4.33 0.38 6.51
C LEU A 42 4.91 -0.16 7.80
N ALA A 43 4.62 -1.41 8.14
CA ALA A 43 5.31 -2.14 9.17
C ALA A 43 6.38 -3.00 8.49
N PRO A 44 7.67 -2.82 8.82
CA PRO A 44 8.68 -3.79 8.39
C PRO A 44 8.53 -5.05 9.24
N HIS A 45 8.36 -6.19 8.57
CA HIS A 45 8.59 -7.49 9.17
C HIS A 45 10.07 -7.63 9.60
#